data_AF-A0A855NBI4-F1
#
_entry.id   AF-A0A855NBI4-F1
#
_cell.length_a   1.000
_cell.length_b   1.000
_cell.length_c   1.000
_cell.angle_alpha   90.00
_cell.angle_beta   90.00
_cell.angle_gamma   90.00
#
_symmetry.space_group_name_H-M   'P 1'
#
loop_
_entity.id
_entity.type
_entity.pdbx_description
1 polymer ?
#
loop_
_entity_poly.entity_id
_entity_poly.type
_entity_poly.pdbx_seq_one_letter_code
_entity_poly.pdbx_strand_id
1 'polypeptide(L)'
;MKKAFTMIELVFVIVILGILASLAVPKLAATKTDADAAKIVVEMKNIFDKIAASYVSNPELSAKLAKTSGTTDNFVAIMSVIVGDPTLKDIKALQKINDQYPWLSQCFIMTYENEALKIQKSQDTSNLCTTLHAHPTVKEWMTNGIKLGGNRLFNETNNDKK
;
A
#
# COMPACT_ATOMS: atom_id res chain seq x y z
N MET A 1 -20.61 -1.46 56.38
CA MET A 1 -21.33 -0.36 55.71
C MET A 1 -20.69 -0.12 54.35
N LYS A 2 -21.37 -0.42 53.24
CA LYS A 2 -20.83 -0.17 51.89
C LYS A 2 -21.01 1.32 51.57
N LYS A 3 -19.92 2.06 51.34
CA LYS A 3 -19.99 3.45 50.87
C LYS A 3 -20.52 3.42 49.43
N ALA A 4 -21.72 3.98 49.23
CA ALA A 4 -22.23 4.24 47.89
C ALA A 4 -21.44 5.43 47.31
N PHE A 5 -21.04 5.29 46.04
CA PHE A 5 -20.43 6.37 45.28
C PHE A 5 -21.44 7.52 45.17
N THR A 6 -21.01 8.76 45.42
CA THR A 6 -21.92 9.90 45.37
C THR A 6 -22.25 10.25 43.93
N MET A 7 -23.46 10.79 43.68
CA MET A 7 -23.81 11.25 42.33
C MET A 7 -22.86 12.33 41.81
N ILE A 8 -22.30 13.16 42.70
CA ILE A 8 -21.37 14.22 42.30
C ILE A 8 -20.01 13.68 41.83
N GLU A 9 -19.49 12.63 42.48
CA GLU A 9 -18.24 11.99 42.04
C GLU A 9 -18.41 11.37 40.64
N LEU A 10 -19.59 10.80 40.36
CA LEU A 10 -19.88 10.20 39.06
C LEU A 10 -19.91 11.25 37.94
N VAL A 11 -20.54 12.41 38.20
CA VAL A 11 -20.59 13.52 37.23
C VAL A 11 -19.19 14.06 36.94
N PHE A 12 -18.36 14.24 37.97
CA PHE A 12 -16.99 14.74 37.79
C PHE A 12 -16.14 13.83 36.89
N VAL A 13 -16.28 12.51 37.05
CA VAL A 13 -15.57 11.53 36.22
C VAL A 13 -15.99 11.63 34.75
N ILE A 14 -17.30 11.73 34.46
CA ILE A 14 -17.78 11.84 33.07
C ILE A 14 -17.29 13.13 32.41
N VAL A 15 -17.27 14.25 33.15
CA VAL A 15 -16.78 15.52 32.62
C VAL A 15 -15.29 15.43 32.28
N ILE A 16 -14.47 14.87 33.16
CA ILE A 16 -13.04 14.67 32.89
C ILE A 16 -12.83 13.77 31.67
N LEU A 17 -13.54 12.63 31.60
CA LEU A 17 -13.46 11.72 30.46
C LEU A 17 -13.90 12.39 29.16
N GLY A 18 -14.92 13.25 29.20
CA GLY A 18 -15.37 14.02 28.05
C GLY A 18 -14.31 14.99 27.52
N ILE A 19 -13.63 15.71 28.41
CA ILE A 19 -12.55 16.63 28.03
C ILE A 19 -11.37 15.84 27.43
N LEU A 20 -10.91 14.77 28.10
CA LEU A 20 -9.80 13.96 27.61
C LEU A 20 -10.11 13.30 26.26
N ALA A 21 -11.33 12.78 26.08
CA ALA A 21 -11.76 12.16 24.83
C ALA A 21 -11.75 13.15 23.67
N SER A 22 -12.18 14.40 23.90
CA SER A 22 -12.22 15.43 22.85
C SER A 22 -10.85 15.72 22.22
N LEU A 23 -9.77 15.62 23.01
CA LEU A 23 -8.40 15.82 22.55
C LEU A 23 -7.77 14.53 22.00
N ALA A 24 -8.11 13.39 22.61
CA ALA A 24 -7.54 12.11 22.23
C ALA A 24 -8.08 11.58 20.90
N VAL A 25 -9.38 11.75 20.61
CA VAL A 25 -10.02 11.18 19.41
C VAL A 25 -9.43 11.70 18.09
N PRO A 26 -9.25 13.03 17.87
CA PRO A 26 -8.67 13.53 16.64
C PRO A 26 -7.23 13.05 16.42
N LYS A 27 -6.44 13.01 17.50
CA LYS A 27 -5.05 12.54 17.44
C LYS A 27 -4.99 11.05 17.12
N LEU A 28 -5.85 10.24 17.73
CA LEU A 28 -5.91 8.80 17.48
C LEU A 28 -6.33 8.49 16.03
N ALA A 29 -7.28 9.25 15.48
CA ALA A 29 -7.71 9.11 14.09
C ALA A 29 -6.58 9.40 13.08
N ALA A 30 -5.77 10.44 13.32
CA ALA A 30 -4.60 10.74 12.50
C ALA A 30 -3.56 9.61 12.59
N THR A 31 -3.16 9.22 13.80
CA THR A 31 -2.16 8.15 14.00
C THR A 31 -2.60 6.80 13.45
N LYS A 32 -3.91 6.51 13.48
CA LYS A 32 -4.47 5.30 12.90
C LYS A 32 -4.30 5.30 11.38
N THR A 33 -4.59 6.42 10.72
CA THR A 33 -4.45 6.54 9.26
C THR A 33 -2.99 6.40 8.84
N ASP A 34 -2.06 6.99 9.58
CA ASP A 34 -0.62 6.86 9.33
C ASP A 34 -0.13 5.41 9.51
N ALA A 35 -0.62 4.71 10.54
CA ALA A 35 -0.29 3.31 10.78
C ALA A 35 -0.85 2.39 9.69
N ASP A 36 -2.09 2.64 9.26
CA ASP A 36 -2.73 1.92 8.16
C ASP A 36 -1.93 2.16 6.85
N ALA A 37 -1.46 3.37 6.59
CA ALA A 37 -0.59 3.69 5.46
C ALA A 37 0.76 2.95 5.51
N ALA A 38 1.42 2.93 6.67
CA ALA A 38 2.71 2.23 6.83
C ALA A 38 2.57 0.71 6.60
N LYS A 39 1.50 0.10 7.11
CA LYS A 39 1.19 -1.31 6.87
C LYS A 39 1.03 -1.59 5.38
N ILE A 40 0.27 -0.74 4.69
CA ILE A 40 0.05 -0.86 3.25
C ILE A 40 1.37 -0.80 2.48
N VAL A 41 2.28 0.10 2.83
CA VAL A 41 3.59 0.20 2.16
C VAL A 41 4.41 -1.08 2.30
N VAL A 42 4.39 -1.72 3.49
CA VAL A 42 5.07 -3.00 3.69
C VAL A 42 4.44 -4.11 2.84
N GLU A 43 3.11 -4.16 2.79
CA GLU A 43 2.38 -5.13 1.96
C GLU A 43 2.68 -4.93 0.46
N MET A 44 2.72 -3.68 -0.01
CA MET A 44 3.13 -3.33 -1.38
C MET A 44 4.53 -3.83 -1.70
N LYS A 45 5.49 -3.56 -0.82
CA LYS A 45 6.88 -3.99 -1.01
C LYS A 45 6.96 -5.50 -1.19
N ASN A 46 6.30 -6.25 -0.32
CA ASN A 46 6.24 -7.72 -0.40
C ASN A 46 5.63 -8.19 -1.73
N ILE A 47 4.61 -7.51 -2.24
CA ILE A 47 4.00 -7.82 -3.54
C ILE A 47 5.00 -7.53 -4.68
N PHE A 48 5.65 -6.38 -4.68
CA PHE A 48 6.63 -6.02 -5.70
C PHE A 48 7.83 -6.97 -5.72
N ASP A 49 8.34 -7.37 -4.56
CA ASP A 49 9.45 -8.32 -4.44
C ASP A 49 9.05 -9.69 -5.01
N LYS A 50 7.82 -10.15 -4.73
CA LYS A 50 7.28 -11.38 -5.33
C LYS A 50 7.11 -11.29 -6.84
N ILE A 51 6.62 -10.16 -7.35
CA ILE A 51 6.46 -9.94 -8.79
C ILE A 51 7.82 -9.94 -9.46
N ALA A 52 8.81 -9.23 -8.92
CA ALA A 52 10.16 -9.17 -9.47
C ALA A 52 10.84 -10.54 -9.46
N ALA A 53 10.72 -11.30 -8.37
CA ALA A 53 11.23 -12.67 -8.30
C ALA A 53 10.60 -13.56 -9.38
N SER A 54 9.26 -13.50 -9.51
CA SER A 54 8.52 -14.28 -10.50
C SER A 54 8.84 -13.86 -11.94
N TYR A 55 9.06 -12.56 -12.19
CA TYR A 55 9.44 -12.03 -13.49
C TYR A 55 10.76 -12.62 -13.97
N VAL A 56 11.74 -12.79 -13.08
CA VAL A 56 13.04 -13.38 -13.40
C VAL A 56 12.97 -14.90 -13.55
N SER A 57 12.17 -15.58 -12.72
CA SER A 57 12.05 -17.05 -12.78
C SER A 57 11.18 -17.56 -13.93
N ASN A 58 10.23 -16.74 -14.44
CA ASN A 58 9.21 -17.17 -15.39
C ASN A 58 9.26 -16.36 -16.70
N PRO A 59 9.90 -16.89 -17.77
CA PRO A 59 10.01 -16.19 -19.06
C PRO A 59 8.66 -16.01 -19.77
N GLU A 60 7.66 -16.85 -19.47
CA GLU A 60 6.30 -16.67 -20.00
C GLU A 60 5.59 -15.45 -19.38
N LEU A 61 5.85 -15.18 -18.10
CA LEU A 61 5.27 -14.05 -17.39
C LEU A 61 5.84 -12.73 -17.92
N SER A 62 7.16 -12.65 -18.10
CA SER A 62 7.80 -11.47 -18.67
C SER A 62 7.30 -11.19 -20.10
N ALA A 63 7.11 -12.24 -20.91
CA ALA A 63 6.55 -12.12 -22.26
C ALA A 63 5.07 -11.65 -22.26
N LYS A 64 4.26 -12.07 -21.28
CA LYS A 64 2.86 -11.61 -21.15
C LYS A 64 2.80 -10.16 -20.67
N LEU A 65 3.62 -9.76 -19.70
CA LEU A 65 3.71 -8.38 -19.22
C LEU A 65 4.20 -7.42 -20.31
N ALA A 66 5.17 -7.84 -21.13
CA ALA A 66 5.62 -7.09 -22.30
C ALA A 66 4.50 -6.83 -23.32
N LYS A 67 3.52 -7.72 -23.44
CA LYS A 67 2.35 -7.51 -24.31
C LYS A 67 1.32 -6.53 -23.71
N THR A 68 1.43 -6.21 -22.42
CA THR A 68 0.56 -5.25 -21.72
C THR A 68 1.13 -3.82 -21.74
N SER A 69 2.33 -3.60 -22.30
CA SER A 69 2.89 -2.26 -22.45
C SER A 69 2.08 -1.43 -23.45
N GLY A 70 1.66 -0.22 -23.07
CA GLY A 70 1.04 0.76 -23.97
C GLY A 70 -0.49 0.86 -23.95
N THR A 71 -1.19 0.13 -23.07
CA THR A 71 -2.62 0.39 -22.80
C THR A 71 -2.75 1.42 -21.68
N THR A 72 -3.44 2.53 -21.96
CA THR A 72 -3.88 3.50 -20.95
C THR A 72 -4.79 2.78 -19.95
N ASP A 73 -4.48 2.92 -18.65
CA ASP A 73 -5.17 2.33 -17.50
C ASP A 73 -5.08 0.80 -17.37
N ASN A 74 -3.86 0.26 -17.47
CA ASN A 74 -3.60 -1.18 -17.47
C ASN A 74 -3.43 -1.82 -16.07
N PHE A 75 -3.77 -1.15 -14.95
CA PHE A 75 -3.61 -1.73 -13.60
C PHE A 75 -4.25 -3.11 -13.50
N VAL A 76 -5.52 -3.23 -13.93
CA VAL A 76 -6.27 -4.50 -13.89
C VAL A 76 -5.65 -5.53 -14.84
N ALA A 77 -5.20 -5.12 -16.02
CA ALA A 77 -4.56 -6.00 -16.99
C ALA A 77 -3.22 -6.55 -16.46
N ILE A 78 -2.34 -5.70 -15.93
CA ILE A 78 -1.07 -6.11 -15.32
C ILE A 78 -1.33 -7.06 -14.16
N MET A 79 -2.24 -6.70 -13.24
CA MET A 79 -2.54 -7.53 -12.09
C MET A 79 -3.17 -8.86 -12.51
N SER A 80 -4.03 -8.90 -13.53
CA SER A 80 -4.60 -10.17 -14.03
C SER A 80 -3.53 -11.11 -14.61
N VAL A 81 -2.52 -10.57 -15.29
CA VAL A 81 -1.39 -11.33 -15.83
C VAL A 81 -0.54 -11.91 -14.71
N ILE A 82 -0.26 -11.11 -13.67
CA ILE A 82 0.51 -11.52 -12.49
C ILE A 82 -0.25 -12.59 -11.69
N VAL A 83 -1.55 -12.42 -11.49
CA VAL A 83 -2.38 -13.30 -10.66
C VAL A 83 -2.78 -14.59 -11.37
N GLY A 84 -2.88 -14.55 -12.71
CA GLY A 84 -3.20 -15.70 -13.52
C GLY A 84 -2.05 -16.69 -13.71
N ASP A 85 -0.84 -16.40 -13.22
CA ASP A 85 0.32 -17.26 -13.38
C ASP A 85 0.30 -18.44 -12.37
N PRO A 86 0.37 -19.71 -12.83
CA PRO A 86 0.29 -20.89 -11.97
C PRO A 86 1.56 -21.17 -11.15
N THR A 87 2.69 -20.53 -11.42
CA THR A 87 3.92 -20.60 -10.59
C THR A 87 3.78 -19.77 -9.31
N LEU A 88 2.86 -18.82 -9.34
CA LEU A 88 2.40 -18.03 -8.22
C LEU A 88 1.23 -18.78 -7.52
N LYS A 89 1.38 -20.07 -7.20
CA LYS A 89 0.32 -20.84 -6.49
C LYS A 89 0.00 -20.28 -5.11
N ASP A 90 0.97 -19.65 -4.45
CA ASP A 90 0.77 -18.89 -3.20
C ASP A 90 0.01 -17.56 -3.41
N ILE A 91 -0.13 -17.13 -4.67
CA ILE A 91 -0.87 -15.96 -5.17
C ILE A 91 -2.25 -16.40 -5.71
N LYS A 92 -2.67 -17.67 -5.56
CA LYS A 92 -4.11 -18.00 -5.67
C LYS A 92 -4.94 -17.30 -4.58
N ALA A 93 -4.32 -16.92 -3.46
CA ALA A 93 -4.93 -16.00 -2.49
C ALA A 93 -5.11 -14.58 -3.05
N LEU A 94 -4.32 -14.19 -4.04
CA LEU A 94 -4.35 -12.87 -4.68
C LEU A 94 -5.39 -12.78 -5.81
N GLN A 95 -6.13 -13.84 -6.12
CA GLN A 95 -7.39 -13.71 -6.86
C GLN A 95 -8.40 -12.80 -6.12
N LYS A 96 -8.16 -12.53 -4.84
CA LYS A 96 -8.83 -11.51 -4.03
C LYS A 96 -8.11 -10.15 -3.99
N ILE A 97 -7.16 -9.80 -4.85
CA ILE A 97 -6.47 -8.48 -4.75
C ILE A 97 -7.46 -7.32 -4.77
N ASN A 98 -8.53 -7.42 -5.56
CA ASN A 98 -9.54 -6.37 -5.60
C ASN A 98 -10.38 -6.30 -4.31
N ASP A 99 -10.58 -7.44 -3.63
CA ASP A 99 -11.31 -7.52 -2.36
C ASP A 99 -10.41 -7.29 -1.13
N GLN A 100 -9.12 -7.59 -1.25
CA GLN A 100 -8.12 -7.57 -0.17
C GLN A 100 -7.31 -6.27 -0.16
N TYR A 101 -7.19 -5.59 -1.30
CA TYR A 101 -6.46 -4.33 -1.45
C TYR A 101 -7.22 -3.33 -2.35
N PRO A 102 -8.44 -2.91 -1.97
CA PRO A 102 -9.24 -1.96 -2.76
C PRO A 102 -8.53 -0.61 -2.96
N TRP A 103 -7.64 -0.23 -2.04
CA TRP A 103 -6.87 1.00 -2.10
C TRP A 103 -5.86 1.03 -3.27
N LEU A 104 -5.43 -0.12 -3.81
CA LEU A 104 -4.45 -0.17 -4.91
C LEU A 104 -4.99 0.49 -6.17
N SER A 105 -6.21 0.13 -6.59
CA SER A 105 -6.87 0.68 -7.76
C SER A 105 -7.45 2.07 -7.51
N GLN A 106 -7.80 2.38 -6.26
CA GLN A 106 -8.30 3.69 -5.87
C GLN A 106 -7.21 4.75 -5.84
N CYS A 107 -6.03 4.44 -5.29
CA CYS A 107 -4.98 5.43 -5.07
C CYS A 107 -3.93 5.50 -6.19
N PHE A 108 -3.77 4.46 -7.01
CA PHE A 108 -2.68 4.37 -7.98
C PHE A 108 -3.12 3.92 -9.36
N ILE A 109 -2.48 4.52 -10.36
CA ILE A 109 -2.49 4.05 -11.74
C ILE A 109 -1.11 3.44 -12.00
N MET A 110 -1.06 2.16 -12.35
CA MET A 110 0.19 1.49 -12.72
C MET A 110 0.27 1.40 -14.24
N THR A 111 1.48 1.52 -14.78
CA THR A 111 1.77 1.32 -16.21
C THR A 111 3.06 0.54 -16.34
N TYR A 112 3.10 -0.40 -17.28
CA TYR A 112 4.32 -1.16 -17.57
C TYR A 112 4.98 -0.60 -18.81
N GLU A 113 6.20 -0.11 -18.67
CA GLU A 113 6.98 0.48 -19.76
C GLU A 113 8.46 0.19 -19.51
N ASN A 114 9.19 -0.24 -20.55
CA ASN A 114 10.64 -0.48 -20.49
C ASN A 114 11.08 -1.36 -19.30
N GLU A 115 10.40 -2.48 -19.08
CA GLU A 115 10.69 -3.44 -17.99
C GLU A 115 10.52 -2.88 -16.57
N ALA A 116 9.86 -1.74 -16.42
CA ALA A 116 9.54 -1.13 -15.15
C ALA A 116 8.03 -0.88 -14.99
N LEU A 117 7.54 -1.06 -13.77
CA LEU A 117 6.22 -0.58 -13.36
C LEU A 117 6.36 0.89 -12.94
N LYS A 118 5.77 1.78 -13.70
CA LYS A 118 5.58 3.18 -13.31
C LYS A 118 4.31 3.29 -12.48
N ILE A 119 4.38 4.05 -11.39
CA ILE A 119 3.25 4.30 -10.49
C ILE A 119 2.91 5.78 -10.57
N GLN A 120 1.65 6.08 -10.90
CA GLN A 120 1.09 7.42 -10.94
C GLN A 120 -0.03 7.55 -9.92
N LYS A 121 -0.31 8.79 -9.51
CA LYS A 121 -1.42 9.09 -8.61
C LYS A 121 -2.74 8.93 -9.35
N SER A 122 -3.68 8.23 -8.74
CA SER A 122 -5.09 8.27 -9.13
C SER A 122 -5.73 9.61 -8.73
N GLN A 123 -6.90 9.93 -9.28
CA GLN A 123 -7.65 11.15 -8.96
C GLN A 123 -8.36 11.11 -7.60
N ASP A 124 -8.28 10.01 -6.85
CA ASP A 124 -8.87 9.92 -5.52
C ASP A 124 -8.14 10.80 -4.50
N THR A 125 -8.93 11.50 -3.67
CA THR A 125 -8.47 12.49 -2.68
C THR A 125 -8.72 12.04 -1.24
N SER A 126 -9.04 10.76 -1.03
CA SER A 126 -9.19 10.20 0.31
C SER A 126 -7.97 10.48 1.22
N ASN A 127 -8.22 10.62 2.52
CA ASN A 127 -7.17 10.83 3.54
C ASN A 127 -6.08 9.74 3.48
N LEU A 128 -6.48 8.51 3.14
CA LEU A 128 -5.57 7.39 2.95
C LEU A 128 -4.68 7.59 1.72
N CYS A 129 -5.24 7.90 0.53
CA CYS A 129 -4.44 8.08 -0.68
C CYS A 129 -3.46 9.24 -0.57
N THR A 130 -3.88 10.36 0.02
CA THR A 130 -3.01 11.52 0.24
C THR A 130 -1.86 11.20 1.20
N THR A 131 -2.13 10.45 2.27
CA THR A 131 -1.11 9.97 3.22
C THR A 131 -0.15 8.98 2.55
N LEU A 132 -0.66 8.04 1.75
CA LEU A 132 0.17 7.10 0.98
C LEU A 132 1.08 7.82 -0.01
N HIS A 133 0.55 8.78 -0.77
CA HIS A 133 1.33 9.54 -1.74
C HIS A 133 2.41 10.40 -1.10
N ALA A 134 2.23 10.79 0.16
CA ALA A 134 3.21 11.53 0.94
C ALA A 134 4.29 10.63 1.56
N HIS A 135 4.05 9.32 1.69
CA HIS A 135 5.01 8.39 2.27
C HIS A 135 6.31 8.32 1.44
N PRO A 136 7.50 8.37 2.06
CA PRO A 136 8.78 8.48 1.35
C PRO A 136 9.03 7.35 0.36
N THR A 137 8.77 6.10 0.76
CA THR A 137 8.93 4.91 -0.10
C THR A 137 8.01 4.95 -1.33
N VAL A 138 6.78 5.43 -1.17
CA VAL A 138 5.83 5.53 -2.29
C VAL A 138 6.27 6.62 -3.25
N LYS A 139 6.78 7.75 -2.72
CA LYS A 139 7.36 8.81 -3.54
C LYS A 139 8.56 8.32 -4.36
N GLU A 140 9.39 7.47 -3.78
CA GLU A 140 10.50 6.83 -4.48
C GLU A 140 9.99 5.95 -5.64
N TRP A 141 8.99 5.10 -5.39
CA TRP A 141 8.40 4.25 -6.44
C TRP A 141 7.71 5.05 -7.56
N MET A 142 7.03 6.16 -7.22
CA MET A 142 6.44 7.04 -8.22
C MET A 142 7.49 7.75 -9.08
N THR A 143 8.65 8.09 -8.51
CA THR A 143 9.72 8.81 -9.21
C THR A 143 10.59 7.88 -10.06
N ASN A 144 11.04 6.78 -9.46
CA ASN A 144 12.02 5.88 -10.06
C ASN A 144 11.39 4.70 -10.81
N GLY A 145 10.11 4.43 -10.57
CA GLY A 145 9.45 3.20 -11.00
C GLY A 145 10.03 1.96 -10.31
N ILE A 146 9.40 0.83 -10.57
CA ILE A 146 9.79 -0.47 -10.04
C ILE A 146 10.23 -1.34 -11.23
N LYS A 147 11.53 -1.36 -11.49
CA LYS A 147 12.15 -2.30 -12.45
C LYS A 147 11.87 -3.76 -12.03
N LEU A 148 11.36 -4.56 -12.96
CA LEU A 148 11.14 -5.99 -12.75
C LEU A 148 12.30 -6.83 -13.31
N GLY A 149 13.01 -6.28 -14.31
CA GLY A 149 14.21 -6.86 -14.92
C GLY A 149 15.53 -6.24 -14.43
N GLY A 150 16.60 -7.03 -14.51
CA GLY A 150 17.96 -6.67 -14.07
C GLY A 150 18.30 -7.18 -12.66
N ASN A 151 19.59 -7.33 -12.35
CA ASN A 151 20.08 -7.80 -11.03
C ASN A 151 19.69 -6.80 -9.91
N ARG A 152 18.46 -6.90 -9.40
CA ARG A 152 17.98 -6.12 -8.25
C ARG A 152 18.18 -6.83 -6.90
N LEU A 153 18.87 -7.98 -6.88
CA LEU A 153 19.26 -8.63 -5.64
C LEU A 153 20.13 -7.73 -4.75
N PHE A 154 20.81 -6.73 -5.34
CA PHE A 154 21.51 -5.67 -4.62
C PHE A 154 21.41 -4.35 -5.40
N ASN A 155 20.30 -3.64 -5.26
CA ASN A 155 20.34 -2.20 -5.46
C ASN A 155 19.77 -1.54 -4.23
N GLU A 156 20.51 -1.68 -3.12
CA GLU A 156 20.42 -0.70 -2.04
C GLU A 156 20.60 0.66 -2.68
N THR A 157 19.53 1.46 -2.62
CA THR A 157 19.64 2.88 -2.79
C THR A 157 20.64 3.37 -1.75
N ASN A 158 21.88 3.57 -2.20
CA ASN A 158 22.89 4.35 -1.53
C ASN A 158 22.31 5.75 -1.32
N ASN A 159 21.54 5.91 -0.24
CA ASN A 159 21.12 7.19 0.29
C ASN A 159 21.74 7.43 1.67
N ASP A 160 22.83 6.71 1.97
CA ASP A 160 23.87 7.17 2.87
C ASP A 160 24.97 7.79 2.02
N LYS A 161 24.88 9.10 1.76
CA LYS A 161 26.05 9.97 1.60
C LYS A 161 25.65 11.46 1.58
N LYS A 162 25.79 12.01 2.79
CA LYS A 162 26.28 13.36 3.14
C LYS A 162 25.31 14.54 3.05
#